data_AF-A0A9E5BJJ6-F1
#
_entry.id   AF-A0A9E5BJJ6-F1
#
_cell.length_a   1.000
_cell.length_b   1.000
_cell.length_c   1.000
_cell.angle_alpha   90.00
_cell.angle_beta   90.00
_cell.angle_gamma   90.00
#
_symmetry.space_group_name_H-M   'P 1'
#
loop_
_entity.id
_entity.type
_entity.pdbx_description
1 polymer ?
#
loop_
_entity_poly.entity_id
_entity_poly.type
_entity_poly.pdbx_seq_one_letter_code
_entity_poly.pdbx_strand_id
1 'polypeptide(L)'
;DLLALSAEVMNQVHLLCLLIKTRGRNTESNPEADKIIGQKQEAFVRKNLQEKFNEFEQTYNIISELEDAIFSIAAALRVLARTGMVTNDDISPDGSLTLEFKAMKDIDGPDSTEAGVKKTKMVDTQRTFRPGEMLDLTDEELLGLNITVAKFFHSLFRSVDEFGREQLGGNK
;
A
#
# COMPACT_ATOMS: atom_id res chain seq x y z
N ASP A 1 -2.74 -1.32 -13.47
CA ASP A 1 -1.37 -1.08 -12.95
C ASP A 1 -1.35 -1.39 -11.44
N LEU A 2 -0.19 -1.21 -10.79
CA LEU A 2 0.01 -1.46 -9.36
C LEU A 2 -0.90 -0.62 -8.46
N LEU A 3 -1.21 0.62 -8.85
CA LEU A 3 -2.07 1.51 -8.07
C LEU A 3 -3.52 1.05 -8.12
N ALA A 4 -4.00 0.64 -9.29
CA ALA A 4 -5.32 0.05 -9.45
C ALA A 4 -5.47 -1.23 -8.60
N LEU A 5 -4.43 -2.07 -8.56
CA LEU A 5 -4.43 -3.26 -7.71
C LEU A 5 -4.48 -2.89 -6.22
N SER A 6 -3.70 -1.89 -5.79
CA SER A 6 -3.74 -1.39 -4.41
C SER A 6 -5.11 -0.85 -4.01
N ALA A 7 -5.72 -0.04 -4.87
CA ALA A 7 -7.06 0.48 -4.62
C ALA A 7 -8.12 -0.64 -4.51
N GLU A 8 -8.01 -1.69 -5.34
CA GLU A 8 -8.94 -2.81 -5.28
C GLU A 8 -8.75 -3.66 -4.02
N VAL A 9 -7.51 -3.92 -3.60
CA VAL A 9 -7.24 -4.60 -2.32
C VAL A 9 -7.80 -3.79 -1.16
N MET A 10 -7.62 -2.46 -1.15
CA MET A 10 -8.24 -1.59 -0.15
C MET A 10 -9.77 -1.69 -0.16
N ASN A 11 -10.41 -1.77 -1.33
CA ASN A 11 -11.87 -1.95 -1.42
C ASN A 11 -12.32 -3.25 -0.74
N GLN A 12 -11.62 -4.36 -1.01
CA GLN A 12 -11.95 -5.67 -0.44
C GLN A 12 -11.70 -5.70 1.07
N VAL A 13 -10.60 -5.10 1.52
CA VAL A 13 -10.26 -5.00 2.94
C VAL A 13 -11.30 -4.15 3.69
N HIS A 14 -11.71 -3.01 3.13
CA HIS A 14 -12.74 -2.18 3.74
C HIS A 14 -14.07 -2.95 3.90
N LEU A 15 -14.46 -3.76 2.91
CA LEU A 15 -15.64 -4.61 3.00
C LEU A 15 -15.53 -5.62 4.15
N LEU A 16 -14.36 -6.26 4.32
CA LEU A 16 -14.11 -7.16 5.45
C LEU A 16 -14.23 -6.43 6.79
N CYS A 17 -13.63 -5.25 6.91
CA CYS A 17 -13.73 -4.44 8.12
C CYS A 17 -15.18 -4.02 8.41
N LEU A 18 -15.98 -3.68 7.39
CA LEU A 18 -17.41 -3.40 7.55
C LEU A 18 -18.20 -4.61 8.02
N LEU A 19 -17.94 -5.79 7.46
CA LEU A 19 -18.60 -7.03 7.85
C LEU A 19 -18.30 -7.35 9.32
N ILE A 20 -17.03 -7.28 9.72
CA ILE A 20 -16.60 -7.49 11.11
C ILE A 20 -17.27 -6.48 12.05
N LYS A 21 -17.21 -5.17 11.73
CA LYS A 21 -17.72 -4.10 12.59
C LYS A 21 -19.25 -4.10 12.72
N THR A 22 -19.95 -4.47 11.64
CA THR A 22 -21.42 -4.38 11.59
C THR A 22 -22.11 -5.67 12.02
N ARG A 23 -21.58 -6.83 11.61
CA ARG A 23 -22.17 -8.13 11.91
C ARG A 23 -21.48 -8.86 13.06
N GLY A 24 -20.20 -8.59 13.31
CA GLY A 24 -19.42 -9.31 14.32
C GLY A 24 -19.42 -10.81 14.04
N ARG A 25 -19.84 -11.60 15.04
CA ARG A 25 -20.00 -13.06 14.92
C ARG A 25 -21.37 -13.49 14.35
N ASN A 26 -22.28 -12.55 14.10
CA ASN A 26 -23.62 -12.87 13.63
C ASN A 26 -23.60 -13.19 12.12
N THR A 27 -23.97 -14.42 11.78
CA THR A 27 -24.05 -14.92 10.40
C THR A 27 -25.46 -14.92 9.83
N GLU A 28 -26.47 -14.53 10.62
CA GLU A 28 -27.86 -14.46 10.18
C GLU A 28 -28.08 -13.32 9.17
N SER A 29 -29.07 -13.50 8.29
CA SER A 29 -29.45 -12.46 7.34
C SER A 29 -30.09 -11.28 8.08
N ASN A 30 -29.52 -10.08 7.88
CA ASN A 30 -30.04 -8.84 8.43
C ASN A 30 -30.11 -7.79 7.31
N PRO A 31 -31.29 -7.57 6.70
CA PRO A 31 -31.44 -6.65 5.58
C PRO A 31 -31.02 -5.20 5.87
N GLU A 32 -31.17 -4.73 7.11
CA GLU A 32 -30.71 -3.40 7.51
C GLU A 32 -29.18 -3.33 7.56
N ALA A 33 -28.54 -4.32 8.17
CA ALA A 33 -27.08 -4.41 8.18
C ALA A 33 -26.52 -4.50 6.76
N ASP A 34 -27.16 -5.27 5.88
CA ASP A 34 -26.77 -5.45 4.48
C ASP A 34 -26.85 -4.14 3.71
N LYS A 35 -27.92 -3.36 3.94
CA LYS A 35 -28.09 -2.03 3.36
C LYS A 35 -26.99 -1.07 3.83
N ILE A 36 -26.69 -1.06 5.14
CA ILE A 36 -25.63 -0.20 5.71
C ILE A 36 -24.26 -0.57 5.13
N ILE A 37 -23.93 -1.87 5.06
CA ILE A 37 -22.67 -2.36 4.50
C ILE A 37 -22.57 -1.96 3.03
N GLY A 38 -23.62 -2.19 2.23
CA GLY A 38 -23.64 -1.84 0.82
C GLY A 38 -23.42 -0.34 0.58
N GLN A 39 -24.14 0.51 1.30
CA GLN A 39 -24.02 1.97 1.18
C GLN A 39 -22.62 2.47 1.57
N LYS A 40 -22.07 1.98 2.69
CA LYS A 40 -20.73 2.38 3.13
C LYS A 40 -19.64 1.87 2.18
N GLN A 41 -19.77 0.66 1.67
CA GLN A 41 -18.84 0.11 0.69
C GLN A 41 -18.87 0.90 -0.62
N GLU A 42 -20.06 1.19 -1.15
CA GLU A 42 -20.20 1.96 -2.38
C GLU A 42 -19.58 3.36 -2.25
N ALA A 43 -19.81 4.02 -1.11
CA ALA A 43 -19.20 5.30 -0.80
C ALA A 43 -17.67 5.20 -0.73
N PHE A 44 -17.13 4.16 -0.08
CA PHE A 44 -15.70 3.95 0.02
C PHE A 44 -15.03 3.67 -1.33
N VAL A 45 -15.66 2.87 -2.19
CA VAL A 45 -15.10 2.55 -3.52
C VAL A 45 -14.86 3.82 -4.34
N ARG A 46 -15.73 4.82 -4.23
CA ARG A 46 -15.64 6.11 -4.95
C ARG A 46 -14.57 7.06 -4.42
N LYS A 47 -14.03 6.82 -3.23
CA LYS A 47 -12.98 7.65 -2.63
C LYS A 47 -11.67 7.61 -3.43
N ASN A 48 -10.96 8.72 -3.45
CA ASN A 48 -9.57 8.74 -3.90
C ASN A 48 -8.65 8.03 -2.89
N LEU A 49 -7.40 7.79 -3.27
CA LEU A 49 -6.48 6.99 -2.46
C LEU A 49 -6.25 7.58 -1.04
N GLN A 50 -6.07 8.90 -0.92
CA GLN A 50 -5.90 9.57 0.37
C GLN A 50 -7.13 9.39 1.25
N GLU A 51 -8.31 9.59 0.69
CA GLU A 51 -9.55 9.41 1.43
C GLU A 51 -9.76 7.96 1.90
N LYS A 52 -9.22 6.97 1.17
CA LYS A 52 -9.24 5.57 1.58
C LYS A 52 -8.29 5.32 2.77
N PHE A 53 -7.07 5.84 2.74
CA PHE A 53 -6.13 5.76 3.88
C PHE A 53 -6.72 6.44 5.12
N ASN A 54 -7.25 7.65 4.96
CA ASN A 54 -7.89 8.40 6.05
C ASN A 54 -9.06 7.63 6.67
N GLU A 55 -9.89 6.95 5.87
CA GLU A 55 -10.99 6.13 6.40
C GLU A 55 -10.46 4.93 7.19
N PHE A 56 -9.39 4.28 6.73
CA PHE A 56 -8.77 3.18 7.46
C PHE A 56 -8.27 3.61 8.84
N GLU A 57 -7.58 4.74 8.89
CA GLU A 57 -7.08 5.31 10.14
C GLU A 57 -8.25 5.72 11.05
N GLN A 58 -9.16 6.56 10.56
CA GLN A 58 -10.19 7.18 11.40
C GLN A 58 -11.28 6.19 11.86
N THR A 59 -11.67 5.26 11.00
CA THR A 59 -12.81 4.36 11.28
C THR A 59 -12.37 3.03 11.89
N TYR A 60 -11.16 2.56 11.56
CA TYR A 60 -10.68 1.22 11.92
C TYR A 60 -9.35 1.23 12.68
N ASN A 61 -8.73 2.40 12.89
CA ASN A 61 -7.41 2.53 13.51
C ASN A 61 -6.32 1.70 12.79
N ILE A 62 -6.45 1.56 11.47
CA ILE A 62 -5.49 0.87 10.61
C ILE A 62 -4.63 1.93 9.91
N ILE A 63 -3.35 1.98 10.28
CA ILE A 63 -2.37 2.92 9.73
C ILE A 63 -1.37 2.13 8.87
N SER A 64 -1.07 2.63 7.67
CA SER A 64 -0.11 1.99 6.78
C SER A 64 1.25 2.68 6.83
N GLU A 65 2.29 1.94 7.20
CA GLU A 65 3.68 2.41 7.11
C GLU A 65 4.17 2.61 5.66
N LEU A 66 3.38 2.20 4.67
CA LEU A 66 3.72 2.27 3.24
C LEU A 66 2.86 3.27 2.48
N GLU A 67 2.09 4.10 3.18
CA GLU A 67 1.24 5.13 2.55
C GLU A 67 2.06 6.05 1.63
N ASP A 68 3.16 6.61 2.13
CA ASP A 68 4.06 7.48 1.36
C ASP A 68 4.64 6.77 0.13
N ALA A 69 5.07 5.51 0.29
CA ALA A 69 5.57 4.71 -0.82
C ALA A 69 4.51 4.48 -1.90
N ILE A 70 3.26 4.19 -1.51
CA ILE A 70 2.15 4.04 -2.46
C ILE A 70 1.84 5.38 -3.17
N PHE A 71 1.90 6.52 -2.47
CA PHE A 71 1.74 7.83 -3.11
C PHE A 71 2.85 8.18 -4.07
N SER A 72 4.09 7.85 -3.73
CA SER A 72 5.25 8.04 -4.60
C SER A 72 5.11 7.25 -5.90
N ILE A 73 4.55 6.03 -5.85
CA ILE A 73 4.21 5.21 -7.02
C ILE A 73 3.13 5.90 -7.87
N ALA A 74 2.09 6.45 -7.24
CA ALA A 74 1.03 7.16 -7.95
C ALA A 74 1.57 8.41 -8.70
N ALA A 75 2.50 9.13 -8.08
CA ALA A 75 3.18 10.27 -8.70
C ALA A 75 4.04 9.83 -9.89
N ALA A 76 4.87 8.79 -9.72
CA ALA A 76 5.69 8.24 -10.80
C ALA A 76 4.86 7.72 -11.98
N LEU A 77 3.76 7.00 -11.71
CA LEU A 77 2.84 6.52 -12.75
C LEU A 77 2.20 7.66 -13.54
N ARG A 78 1.89 8.80 -12.89
CA ARG A 78 1.36 9.99 -13.58
C ARG A 78 2.38 10.56 -14.57
N VAL A 79 3.65 10.62 -14.20
CA VAL A 79 4.74 11.07 -15.08
C VAL A 79 4.89 10.12 -16.27
N LEU A 80 4.97 8.81 -15.98
CA LEU A 80 5.11 7.75 -16.99
C LEU A 80 3.93 7.71 -17.98
N ALA A 81 2.70 7.97 -17.51
CA ALA A 81 1.51 7.98 -18.34
C ALA A 81 1.45 9.13 -19.36
N ARG A 82 2.21 10.21 -19.15
CA ARG A 82 2.27 11.35 -20.09
C ARG A 82 3.38 11.19 -21.12
N THR A 83 4.63 11.33 -20.67
CA THR A 83 5.82 11.37 -21.53
C THR A 83 7.03 10.71 -20.88
N GLY A 84 6.95 10.34 -19.60
CA GLY A 84 8.10 9.92 -18.80
C GLY A 84 9.00 11.07 -18.35
N MET A 85 8.82 12.30 -18.84
CA MET A 85 9.63 13.44 -18.39
C MET A 85 9.01 14.12 -17.17
N VAL A 86 9.82 14.33 -16.13
CA VAL A 86 9.41 15.05 -14.92
C VAL A 86 9.30 16.54 -15.20
N THR A 87 8.21 17.15 -14.75
CA THR A 87 7.90 18.58 -14.93
C THR A 87 7.77 19.28 -13.58
N ASN A 88 7.65 20.61 -13.60
CA ASN A 88 7.43 21.39 -12.38
C ASN A 88 6.07 21.07 -11.70
N ASP A 89 5.13 20.45 -12.41
CA ASP A 89 3.83 20.05 -11.83
C ASP A 89 3.91 18.72 -11.05
N ASP A 90 5.04 18.01 -11.15
CA ASP A 90 5.23 16.68 -10.53
C ASP A 90 6.11 16.72 -9.28
N ILE A 91 6.75 17.85 -8.99
CA ILE A 91 7.69 17.98 -7.89
C ILE A 91 6.99 18.40 -6.60
N SER A 92 7.54 17.92 -5.48
CA SER A 92 7.19 18.38 -4.14
C SER A 92 7.77 19.79 -3.87
N PRO A 93 7.38 20.45 -2.76
CA PRO A 93 7.95 21.75 -2.37
C PRO A 93 9.48 21.79 -2.25
N ASP A 94 10.13 20.63 -2.06
CA ASP A 94 11.59 20.49 -2.02
C ASP A 94 12.26 20.59 -3.41
N GLY A 95 11.47 20.72 -4.48
CA GLY A 95 11.96 20.83 -5.84
C GLY A 95 12.17 19.49 -6.55
N SER A 96 11.71 18.37 -5.97
CA SER A 96 11.97 17.04 -6.50
C SER A 96 10.76 16.11 -6.48
N LEU A 97 10.79 15.11 -7.36
CA LEU A 97 9.92 13.95 -7.31
C LEU A 97 10.72 12.79 -6.70
N THR A 98 10.32 12.29 -5.54
CA THR A 98 10.96 11.13 -4.92
C THR A 98 10.06 9.92 -5.04
N LEU A 99 10.61 8.83 -5.58
CA LEU A 99 9.99 7.51 -5.66
C LEU A 99 10.56 6.64 -4.55
N GLU A 100 9.69 6.10 -3.68
CA GLU A 100 10.06 5.25 -2.56
C GLU A 100 9.62 3.81 -2.80
N PHE A 101 10.54 2.87 -2.57
CA PHE A 101 10.27 1.45 -2.77
C PHE A 101 11.18 0.57 -1.92
N LYS A 102 10.75 -0.67 -1.72
CA LYS A 102 11.53 -1.73 -1.08
C LYS A 102 12.46 -2.37 -2.12
N ALA A 103 13.73 -2.54 -1.79
CA ALA A 103 14.70 -3.26 -2.60
C ALA A 103 15.31 -4.43 -1.82
N MET A 104 15.72 -5.50 -2.52
CA MET A 104 16.49 -6.59 -1.92
C MET A 104 17.98 -6.28 -2.04
N LYS A 105 18.69 -6.15 -0.92
CA LYS A 105 20.14 -5.96 -0.90
C LYS A 105 20.83 -7.18 -0.32
N ASP A 106 21.91 -7.59 -0.97
CA ASP A 106 22.86 -8.54 -0.41
C ASP A 106 23.52 -7.93 0.85
N ILE A 107 23.61 -8.70 1.92
CA ILE A 107 24.38 -8.38 3.11
C ILE A 107 25.60 -9.29 3.15
N ASP A 108 26.78 -8.68 3.13
CA ASP A 108 28.03 -9.37 3.41
C ASP A 108 28.15 -9.58 4.94
N GLY A 109 28.25 -10.85 5.35
CA GLY A 109 28.47 -11.23 6.75
C GLY A 109 29.92 -11.69 6.99
N PRO A 110 30.47 -11.54 8.22
CA PRO A 110 31.83 -11.96 8.55
C PRO A 110 32.08 -13.49 8.47
N ASP A 111 31.03 -14.32 8.41
CA ASP A 111 31.10 -15.78 8.22
C ASP A 111 30.79 -16.19 6.76
N SER A 112 31.28 -15.44 5.78
CA SER A 112 31.16 -15.78 4.35
C SER A 112 32.22 -16.80 3.88
N THR A 113 32.61 -17.72 4.77
CA THR A 113 33.61 -18.77 4.52
C THR A 113 33.03 -20.16 4.25
N GLU A 114 31.70 -20.34 4.31
CA GLU A 114 31.03 -21.55 3.82
C GLU A 114 30.17 -21.24 2.58
N ALA A 115 30.25 -22.11 1.58
CA ALA A 115 29.76 -21.89 0.23
C ALA A 115 28.31 -21.35 0.15
N GLY A 116 28.16 -20.13 -0.37
CA GLY A 116 27.19 -19.83 -1.41
C GLY A 116 25.82 -19.27 -1.04
N VAL A 117 25.46 -19.08 0.24
CA VAL A 117 24.19 -18.42 0.58
C VAL A 117 24.43 -16.95 0.91
N LYS A 118 24.35 -16.09 -0.10
CA LYS A 118 24.25 -14.64 0.10
C LYS A 118 22.98 -14.35 0.92
N LYS A 119 23.13 -13.71 2.08
CA LYS A 119 21.98 -13.28 2.89
C LYS A 119 21.41 -12.01 2.28
N THR A 120 20.24 -12.08 1.68
CA THR A 120 19.51 -10.90 1.19
C THR A 120 18.62 -10.32 2.27
N LYS A 121 18.56 -8.99 2.37
CA LYS A 121 17.60 -8.26 3.22
C LYS A 121 16.84 -7.24 2.40
N MET A 122 15.54 -7.13 2.69
CA MET A 122 14.71 -6.06 2.15
C MET A 122 15.00 -4.76 2.90
N VAL A 123 15.27 -3.69 2.16
CA VAL A 123 15.56 -2.36 2.68
C VAL A 123 14.70 -1.30 2.00
N ASP A 124 14.50 -0.18 2.69
CA ASP A 124 13.93 1.02 2.11
C ASP A 124 14.92 1.68 1.15
N THR A 125 14.43 2.06 -0.02
CA THR A 125 15.19 2.69 -1.09
C THR A 125 14.36 3.83 -1.67
N GLN A 126 15.06 4.87 -2.12
CA GLN A 126 14.45 6.02 -2.77
C GLN A 126 15.25 6.40 -4.01
N ARG A 127 14.56 6.89 -5.03
CA ARG A 127 15.17 7.54 -6.19
C ARG A 127 14.50 8.88 -6.41
N THR A 128 15.32 9.91 -6.58
CA THR A 128 14.85 11.29 -6.73
C THR A 128 15.07 11.75 -8.17
N PHE A 129 14.09 12.46 -8.70
CA PHE A 129 14.09 13.04 -10.02
C PHE A 129 13.86 14.55 -9.94
N ARG A 130 14.49 15.28 -10.85
CA ARG A 130 14.36 16.74 -11.01
C ARG A 130 13.60 17.07 -12.30
N PRO A 131 13.02 18.29 -12.42
CA PRO A 131 12.40 18.73 -13.66
C PRO A 131 13.34 18.61 -14.86
N GLY A 132 12.84 18.06 -15.95
CA GLY A 132 13.60 17.78 -17.18
C GLY A 132 14.28 16.42 -17.21
N GLU A 133 14.34 15.68 -16.10
CA GLU A 133 14.84 14.31 -16.09
C GLU A 133 13.80 13.32 -16.62
N MET A 134 14.28 12.27 -17.28
CA MET A 134 13.45 11.15 -17.68
C MET A 134 13.30 10.19 -16.50
N LEU A 135 12.05 9.91 -16.15
CA LEU A 135 11.67 8.83 -15.28
C LEU A 135 11.64 7.55 -16.11
N ASP A 136 12.76 6.84 -16.10
CA ASP A 136 12.88 5.46 -16.53
C ASP A 136 13.08 4.56 -15.31
N LEU A 137 12.55 3.34 -15.37
CA LEU A 137 12.71 2.36 -14.30
C LEU A 137 13.52 1.19 -14.82
N THR A 138 14.56 0.83 -14.09
CA THR A 138 15.30 -0.41 -14.30
C THR A 138 14.44 -1.62 -13.89
N ASP A 139 14.81 -2.81 -14.37
CA ASP A 139 14.13 -4.05 -13.98
C ASP A 139 14.16 -4.28 -12.45
N GLU A 140 15.25 -3.89 -11.79
CA GLU A 140 15.40 -3.98 -10.34
C GLU A 140 14.43 -3.04 -9.61
N GLU A 141 14.28 -1.80 -10.08
CA GLU A 141 13.33 -0.85 -9.53
C GLU A 141 11.89 -1.30 -9.74
N LEU A 142 11.55 -1.80 -10.95
CA LEU A 142 10.23 -2.37 -11.22
C LEU A 142 9.91 -3.54 -10.28
N LEU A 143 10.89 -4.42 -10.02
CA LEU A 143 10.74 -5.48 -9.03
C LEU A 143 10.55 -4.89 -7.63
N GLY A 144 11.29 -3.85 -7.27
CA GLY A 144 11.14 -3.15 -6.01
C GLY A 144 9.76 -2.53 -5.78
N LEU A 145 9.17 -1.93 -6.82
CA LEU A 145 7.78 -1.42 -6.75
C LEU A 145 6.78 -2.56 -6.52
N ASN A 146 6.95 -3.70 -7.20
CA ASN A 146 6.12 -4.89 -6.96
C ASN A 146 6.25 -5.40 -5.53
N ILE A 147 7.47 -5.49 -4.99
CA ILE A 147 7.73 -5.90 -3.60
C ILE A 147 7.06 -4.93 -2.62
N THR A 148 7.14 -3.63 -2.89
CA THR A 148 6.52 -2.59 -2.06
C THR A 148 5.01 -2.79 -1.95
N VAL A 149 4.35 -3.01 -3.08
CA VAL A 149 2.90 -3.24 -3.14
C VAL A 149 2.51 -4.56 -2.49
N ALA A 150 3.28 -5.63 -2.72
CA ALA A 150 3.05 -6.91 -2.05
C ALA A 150 3.17 -6.79 -0.52
N LYS A 151 4.17 -6.03 -0.04
CA LYS A 151 4.34 -5.77 1.40
C LYS A 151 3.22 -4.90 1.95
N PHE A 152 2.75 -3.91 1.19
CA PHE A 152 1.58 -3.12 1.55
C PHE A 152 0.36 -4.02 1.76
N PHE A 153 0.08 -4.96 0.85
CA PHE A 153 -1.03 -5.91 1.01
C PHE A 153 -0.86 -6.78 2.23
N HIS A 154 0.35 -7.32 2.43
CA HIS A 154 0.65 -8.14 3.59
C HIS A 154 0.40 -7.40 4.91
N SER A 155 0.91 -6.17 5.04
CA SER A 155 0.71 -5.34 6.23
C SER A 155 -0.78 -5.01 6.42
N LEU A 156 -1.49 -4.66 5.34
CA LEU A 156 -2.90 -4.33 5.41
C LEU A 156 -3.74 -5.53 5.89
N PHE A 157 -3.52 -6.72 5.33
CA PHE A 157 -4.22 -7.94 5.78
C PHE A 157 -3.93 -8.28 7.23
N ARG A 158 -2.68 -8.07 7.67
CA ARG A 158 -2.31 -8.26 9.08
C ARG A 158 -3.06 -7.29 9.99
N SER A 159 -3.13 -6.01 9.64
CA SER A 159 -3.87 -5.02 10.44
C SER A 159 -5.37 -5.33 10.51
N VAL A 160 -5.94 -5.91 9.45
CA VAL A 160 -7.34 -6.36 9.44
C VAL A 160 -7.57 -7.57 10.34
N ASP A 161 -6.64 -8.53 10.35
CA ASP A 161 -6.68 -9.65 11.29
C ASP A 161 -6.59 -9.17 12.74
N GLU A 162 -5.67 -8.24 13.03
CA GLU A 162 -5.54 -7.60 14.35
C GLU A 162 -6.84 -6.87 14.75
N PHE A 163 -7.39 -6.03 13.86
CA PHE A 163 -8.69 -5.38 14.05
C PHE A 163 -9.82 -6.41 14.29
N GLY A 164 -9.86 -7.48 13.51
CA GLY A 164 -10.85 -8.55 13.65
C GLY A 164 -10.79 -9.25 15.00
N ARG A 165 -9.58 -9.58 15.48
CA ARG A 165 -9.38 -10.19 16.81
C ARG A 165 -9.83 -9.26 17.92
N GLU A 166 -9.54 -7.97 17.82
CA GLU A 166 -9.97 -6.97 18.81
C GLU A 166 -11.49 -6.83 18.87
N GLN A 167 -12.15 -6.71 17.71
CA GLN A 167 -13.62 -6.56 17.65
C GLN A 167 -14.37 -7.83 18.07
N LEU A 168 -13.83 -9.00 17.72
CA LEU A 168 -14.49 -10.28 17.97
C LEU A 168 -14.07 -10.93 19.29
N GLY A 169 -13.16 -10.33 20.07
CA GLY A 169 -12.68 -10.88 21.34
C GLY A 169 -11.86 -12.16 21.16
N GLY A 170 -11.01 -12.23 20.13
CA GLY A 170 -10.03 -13.30 19.98
C GLY A 170 -8.92 -13.15 21.02
N ASN A 171 -8.83 -14.10 21.95
CA ASN A 171 -7.75 -14.12 22.95
C ASN A 171 -6.37 -14.10 22.27
N LYS A 172 -5.47 -13.26 22.78
CA LYS A 172 -4.03 -13.32 22.50
C LYS A 172 -3.43 -14.64 22.98
#